data_AF-A0A928FIT3-F1
#
_entry.id   AF-A0A928FIT3-F1
#
_cell.length_a   1.000
_cell.length_b   1.000
_cell.length_c   1.000
_cell.angle_alpha   90.00
_cell.angle_beta   90.00
_cell.angle_gamma   90.00
#
_symmetry.space_group_name_H-M   'P 1'
#
loop_
_entity.id
_entity.type
_entity.pdbx_description
1 polymer ?
#
loop_
_entity_poly.entity_id
_entity_poly.type
_entity_poly.pdbx_seq_one_letter_code
_entity_poly.pdbx_strand_id
1 'polypeptide(L)'
;MKIISDIRLYKSTELNTHTDIGNKEINIAVQRLVMKLREYGFSLGEFDHLYLNFTICKPDGTFELIDKVDRYHPWYRYCDIGVTQVEYDNLTVQLVYEKISLVLVLIFNVAEGVIQDAITEAQKGAKMQFLFKEKKSAKATAKVYLRLLDSGNYFPLLCVTDLYGRELLPRIYPKPLT
;
A
#
# COMPACT_ATOMS: atom_id res chain seq x y z
N MET A 1 11.86 -7.88 -12.32
CA MET A 1 10.52 -7.48 -11.84
C MET A 1 10.67 -6.76 -10.52
N LYS A 2 10.17 -5.53 -10.43
CA LYS A 2 10.25 -4.70 -9.24
C LYS A 2 9.03 -4.94 -8.36
N ILE A 3 9.28 -5.09 -7.06
CA ILE A 3 8.21 -5.18 -6.08
C ILE A 3 7.56 -3.81 -5.93
N ILE A 4 6.23 -3.79 -5.77
CA ILE A 4 5.50 -2.55 -5.53
C ILE A 4 6.08 -1.81 -4.33
N SER A 5 6.31 -0.52 -4.52
CA SER A 5 6.94 0.38 -3.56
C SER A 5 5.98 1.46 -3.09
N ASP A 6 5.03 1.86 -3.92
CA ASP A 6 4.09 2.94 -3.61
C ASP A 6 2.77 2.82 -4.39
N ILE A 7 1.69 3.33 -3.80
CA ILE A 7 0.42 3.63 -4.48
C ILE A 7 0.09 5.07 -4.11
N ARG A 8 0.05 5.96 -5.12
CA ARG A 8 -0.32 7.36 -4.94
C ARG A 8 -1.74 7.60 -5.42
N LEU A 9 -2.44 8.44 -4.66
CA LEU A 9 -3.86 8.69 -4.83
C LEU A 9 -4.07 10.12 -5.27
N TYR A 10 -4.87 10.27 -6.31
CA TYR A 10 -5.26 11.55 -6.87
C TYR A 10 -6.75 11.56 -7.17
N LYS A 11 -7.29 12.74 -7.40
CA LYS A 11 -8.66 12.92 -7.85
C LYS A 11 -8.75 14.01 -8.92
N SER A 12 -9.74 13.88 -9.80
CA SER A 12 -9.99 14.86 -10.86
C SER A 12 -11.46 15.04 -11.22
N THR A 13 -11.83 16.29 -11.51
CA THR A 13 -13.12 16.65 -12.09
C THR A 13 -13.04 16.93 -13.60
N GLU A 14 -11.82 17.03 -14.13
CA GLU A 14 -11.55 17.28 -15.53
C GLU A 14 -10.53 16.27 -16.06
N LEU A 15 -10.50 16.11 -17.38
CA LEU A 15 -9.51 15.26 -18.05
C LEU A 15 -8.11 15.86 -17.91
N ASN A 16 -7.13 15.03 -17.56
CA ASN A 16 -5.71 15.40 -17.41
C ASN A 16 -5.38 16.42 -16.30
N THR A 17 -6.34 16.78 -15.44
CA THR A 17 -6.04 17.47 -14.18
C THR A 17 -5.93 16.44 -13.09
N HIS A 18 -4.96 16.60 -12.19
CA HIS A 18 -4.61 15.57 -11.23
C HIS A 18 -4.25 16.24 -9.91
N THR A 19 -5.16 16.16 -8.94
CA THR A 19 -4.96 16.78 -7.63
C THR A 19 -4.76 15.68 -6.59
N ASP A 20 -3.74 15.81 -5.74
CA ASP A 20 -3.56 14.90 -4.60
C ASP A 20 -4.86 14.88 -3.76
N ILE A 21 -5.26 13.71 -3.26
CA ILE A 21 -6.49 13.63 -2.46
C ILE A 21 -6.41 14.46 -1.17
N GLY A 22 -5.21 14.79 -0.70
CA GLY A 22 -4.93 15.64 0.45
C GLY A 22 -5.33 15.05 1.80
N ASN A 23 -5.86 13.82 1.83
CA ASN A 23 -6.33 13.17 3.05
C ASN A 23 -5.25 12.26 3.63
N LYS A 24 -4.66 12.70 4.74
CA LYS A 24 -3.58 11.98 5.44
C LYS A 24 -4.00 10.59 5.92
N GLU A 25 -5.23 10.43 6.40
CA GLU A 25 -5.73 9.14 6.89
C GLU A 25 -5.80 8.11 5.78
N ILE A 26 -6.35 8.50 4.63
CA ILE A 26 -6.43 7.66 3.43
C ILE A 26 -5.02 7.31 2.91
N ASN A 27 -4.13 8.29 2.83
CA ASN A 27 -2.75 8.05 2.38
C ASN A 27 -2.00 7.07 3.31
N ILE A 28 -2.16 7.19 4.63
CA ILE A 28 -1.57 6.24 5.59
C ILE A 28 -2.19 4.85 5.45
N ALA A 29 -3.51 4.75 5.26
CA ALA A 29 -4.20 3.48 5.05
C ALA A 29 -3.67 2.76 3.79
N VAL A 30 -3.59 3.46 2.66
CA VAL A 30 -3.05 2.88 1.42
C VAL A 30 -1.57 2.56 1.55
N GLN A 31 -0.78 3.36 2.27
CA GLN A 31 0.62 3.04 2.52
C GLN A 31 0.78 1.74 3.34
N ARG A 32 -0.12 1.46 4.29
CA ARG A 32 -0.15 0.18 5.02
C ARG A 32 -0.47 -0.98 4.08
N LEU A 33 -1.43 -0.81 3.18
CA LEU A 33 -1.74 -1.80 2.14
C LEU A 33 -0.51 -2.08 1.26
N VAL A 34 0.18 -1.04 0.78
CA VAL A 34 1.40 -1.19 -0.02
C VAL A 34 2.48 -1.97 0.72
N MET A 35 2.69 -1.67 2.01
CA MET A 35 3.63 -2.43 2.83
C MET A 35 3.26 -3.92 2.84
N LYS A 36 1.98 -4.26 2.98
CA LYS A 36 1.53 -5.66 2.95
C LYS A 36 1.68 -6.34 1.59
N LEU A 37 1.30 -5.64 0.52
CA LEU A 37 1.51 -6.14 -0.84
C LEU A 37 3.00 -6.41 -1.12
N ARG A 38 3.88 -5.53 -0.62
CA ARG A 38 5.32 -5.72 -0.70
C ARG A 38 5.81 -6.93 0.08
N GLU A 39 5.26 -7.18 1.27
CA GLU A 39 5.57 -8.36 2.09
C GLU A 39 5.21 -9.65 1.36
N TYR A 40 4.08 -9.63 0.64
CA TYR A 40 3.57 -10.75 -0.15
C TYR A 40 4.25 -10.88 -1.51
N GLY A 41 5.17 -9.97 -1.86
CA GLY A 41 5.97 -10.05 -3.08
C GLY A 41 5.24 -9.60 -4.35
N PHE A 42 4.17 -8.79 -4.23
CA PHE A 42 3.47 -8.26 -5.39
C PHE A 42 4.35 -7.33 -6.22
N SER A 43 4.26 -7.46 -7.55
CA SER A 43 5.11 -6.73 -8.50
C SER A 43 4.26 -6.21 -9.66
N LEU A 44 4.56 -4.98 -10.10
CA LEU A 44 3.94 -4.35 -11.28
C LEU A 44 4.82 -4.54 -12.54
N GLY A 45 5.67 -5.56 -12.55
CA GLY A 45 6.60 -5.83 -13.66
C GLY A 45 7.80 -4.88 -13.60
N GLU A 46 7.87 -3.95 -14.55
CA GLU A 46 8.95 -2.95 -14.62
C GLU A 46 8.65 -1.68 -13.82
N PHE A 47 7.38 -1.48 -13.46
CA PHE A 47 6.91 -0.40 -12.60
C PHE A 47 7.04 -0.80 -11.13
N ASP A 48 7.31 0.17 -10.27
CA ASP A 48 7.32 -0.02 -8.81
C ASP A 48 6.37 0.95 -8.11
N HIS A 49 5.75 1.89 -8.83
CA HIS A 49 4.72 2.78 -8.30
C HIS A 49 3.44 2.67 -9.12
N LEU A 50 2.29 2.73 -8.43
CA LEU A 50 0.97 2.81 -9.05
C LEU A 50 0.36 4.17 -8.74
N TYR A 51 -0.14 4.82 -9.78
CA TYR A 51 -0.86 6.09 -9.70
C TYR A 51 -2.34 5.80 -9.95
N LEU A 52 -3.18 6.15 -8.98
CA LEU A 52 -4.63 5.94 -9.05
C LEU A 52 -5.34 7.28 -8.99
N ASN A 53 -6.13 7.57 -10.02
CA ASN A 53 -6.91 8.80 -10.12
C ASN A 53 -8.41 8.50 -10.04
N PHE A 54 -9.05 8.98 -8.98
CA PHE A 54 -10.49 8.88 -8.78
C PHE A 54 -11.17 10.04 -9.52
N THR A 55 -11.95 9.73 -10.55
CA THR A 55 -12.49 10.73 -11.46
C THR A 55 -13.98 10.56 -11.74
N ILE A 56 -14.70 11.68 -11.80
CA ILE A 56 -16.09 11.73 -12.27
C ILE A 56 -16.20 11.78 -13.81
N CYS A 57 -15.06 11.89 -14.51
CA CYS A 57 -15.03 11.92 -15.98
C CYS A 57 -15.21 10.52 -16.61
N LYS A 58 -15.28 9.47 -15.79
CA LYS A 58 -15.50 8.08 -16.21
C LYS A 58 -16.74 7.53 -15.49
N PRO A 59 -17.50 6.62 -16.12
CA PRO A 59 -18.64 5.98 -15.46
C PRO A 59 -18.20 5.26 -14.19
N ASP A 60 -19.02 5.29 -13.15
CA ASP A 60 -18.73 4.58 -11.90
C ASP A 60 -18.47 3.08 -12.15
N GLY A 61 -17.50 2.53 -11.41
CA GLY A 61 -17.09 1.13 -11.50
C GLY A 61 -16.21 0.80 -12.71
N THR A 62 -15.96 1.77 -13.60
CA THR A 62 -15.00 1.59 -14.69
C THR A 62 -13.59 1.93 -14.24
N PHE A 63 -12.61 1.24 -14.77
CA PHE A 63 -11.20 1.55 -14.57
C PHE A 63 -10.45 1.37 -15.87
N GLU A 64 -9.50 2.25 -16.11
CA GLU A 64 -8.71 2.27 -17.34
C GLU A 64 -7.24 2.38 -17.00
N LEU A 65 -6.45 1.39 -17.44
CA LEU A 65 -5.00 1.49 -17.41
C LEU A 65 -4.57 2.42 -18.53
N ILE A 66 -3.93 3.53 -18.16
CA ILE A 66 -3.46 4.50 -19.13
C ILE A 66 -2.15 3.99 -19.71
N ASP A 67 -2.15 3.72 -21.01
CA ASP A 67 -0.94 3.33 -21.75
C ASP A 67 -0.10 4.55 -22.11
N LYS A 68 0.34 5.27 -21.07
CA LYS A 68 1.20 6.43 -21.17
C LYS A 68 2.40 6.24 -20.27
N VAL A 69 3.58 6.34 -20.84
CA VAL A 69 4.83 6.45 -20.07
C VAL A 69 5.06 7.94 -19.80
N ASP A 70 4.96 8.35 -18.54
CA ASP A 70 5.43 9.69 -18.13
C ASP A 70 6.95 9.74 -18.29
N ARG A 71 7.46 10.70 -19.05
CA ARG A 71 8.90 10.88 -19.26
C ARG A 71 9.64 11.23 -17.96
N TYR A 72 8.98 11.91 -17.03
CA TYR A 72 9.55 12.30 -15.75
C TYR A 72 9.40 11.19 -14.70
N HIS A 73 8.40 10.33 -14.85
CA HIS A 73 8.08 9.25 -13.93
C HIS A 73 7.87 7.91 -14.65
N PRO A 74 8.87 7.40 -15.41
CA PRO A 74 8.70 6.20 -16.23
C PRO A 74 8.47 4.92 -15.43
N TRP A 75 8.63 4.99 -14.10
CA TRP A 75 8.41 3.89 -13.16
C TRP A 75 6.99 3.83 -12.59
N TYR A 76 6.09 4.70 -13.06
CA TYR A 76 4.67 4.69 -12.70
C TYR A 76 3.81 3.95 -13.71
N ARG A 77 2.88 3.14 -13.19
CA ARG A 77 1.69 2.71 -13.92
C ARG A 77 0.53 3.61 -13.54
N TYR A 78 -0.24 4.09 -14.51
CA TYR A 78 -1.37 5.00 -14.29
C TYR A 78 -2.69 4.26 -14.48
N CYS A 79 -3.66 4.50 -13.59
CA CYS A 79 -5.00 3.99 -13.70
C CYS A 79 -6.02 5.08 -13.32
N ASP A 80 -6.96 5.33 -14.22
CA ASP A 80 -8.16 6.12 -13.90
C ASP A 80 -9.24 5.19 -13.35
N ILE A 81 -9.94 5.65 -12.31
CA ILE A 81 -11.03 4.95 -11.62
C ILE A 81 -12.25 5.87 -11.66
N GLY A 82 -13.31 5.43 -12.35
CA GLY A 82 -14.58 6.12 -12.38
C GLY A 82 -15.30 6.05 -11.05
N VAL A 83 -15.74 7.20 -10.56
CA VAL A 83 -16.55 7.36 -9.35
C VAL A 83 -17.70 8.33 -9.59
N THR A 84 -18.76 8.19 -8.80
CA THR A 84 -19.85 9.16 -8.77
C THR A 84 -19.42 10.49 -8.14
N GLN A 85 -20.18 11.56 -8.38
CA GLN A 85 -19.97 12.85 -7.72
C GLN A 85 -20.01 12.74 -6.19
N VAL A 86 -20.95 11.94 -5.65
CA VAL A 86 -21.11 11.74 -4.21
C VAL A 86 -19.88 11.05 -3.61
N GLU A 87 -19.36 10.02 -4.27
CA GLU A 87 -18.13 9.32 -3.87
C GLU A 87 -16.90 10.23 -3.96
N TYR A 88 -16.81 11.03 -5.02
CA TYR A 88 -15.72 12.00 -5.21
C TYR A 88 -15.65 13.02 -4.07
N ASP A 89 -16.81 13.55 -3.67
CA ASP A 89 -16.89 14.54 -2.59
C ASP A 89 -16.68 13.91 -1.19
N ASN A 90 -16.97 12.61 -1.05
CA ASN A 90 -16.95 11.89 0.23
C ASN A 90 -16.02 10.66 0.20
N LEU A 91 -14.80 10.81 -0.31
CA LEU A 91 -13.81 9.74 -0.29
C LEU A 91 -13.52 9.30 1.16
N THR A 92 -13.77 8.03 1.44
CA THR A 92 -13.43 7.38 2.72
C THR A 92 -12.35 6.33 2.50
N VAL A 93 -11.66 5.93 3.57
CA VAL A 93 -10.69 4.82 3.53
C VAL A 93 -11.32 3.55 2.96
N GLN A 94 -12.55 3.24 3.39
CA GLN A 94 -13.26 2.02 3.00
C GLN A 94 -13.58 2.01 1.50
N LEU A 95 -14.15 3.12 1.00
CA LEU A 95 -14.43 3.28 -0.42
C LEU A 95 -13.16 3.19 -1.27
N VAL A 96 -12.06 3.80 -0.80
CA VAL A 96 -10.76 3.73 -1.48
C VAL A 96 -10.26 2.29 -1.53
N TYR A 97 -10.33 1.53 -0.44
CA TYR A 97 -9.96 0.11 -0.47
C TYR A 97 -10.83 -0.72 -1.42
N GLU A 98 -12.13 -0.48 -1.47
CA GLU A 98 -13.04 -1.18 -2.38
C GLU A 98 -12.63 -0.96 -3.84
N LYS A 99 -12.44 0.30 -4.25
CA LYS A 99 -12.05 0.62 -5.63
C LYS A 99 -10.62 0.14 -5.96
N ILE A 100 -9.67 0.28 -5.02
CA ILE A 100 -8.30 -0.20 -5.19
C ILE A 100 -8.27 -1.73 -5.31
N SER A 101 -9.07 -2.45 -4.53
CA SER A 101 -9.12 -3.91 -4.56
C SER A 101 -9.41 -4.44 -5.97
N LEU A 102 -10.43 -3.88 -6.63
CA LEU A 102 -10.79 -4.22 -8.00
C LEU A 102 -9.63 -4.01 -8.99
N VAL A 103 -8.95 -2.86 -8.88
CA VAL A 103 -7.80 -2.52 -9.72
C VAL A 103 -6.63 -3.47 -9.49
N LEU A 104 -6.30 -3.77 -8.23
CA LEU A 104 -5.18 -4.66 -7.89
C LEU A 104 -5.43 -6.11 -8.30
N VAL A 105 -6.67 -6.60 -8.16
CA VAL A 105 -7.08 -7.94 -8.65
C VAL A 105 -6.83 -8.04 -10.15
N LEU A 106 -7.23 -7.03 -10.93
CA LEU A 106 -6.97 -7.01 -12.37
C LEU A 106 -5.46 -6.95 -12.67
N ILE A 107 -4.76 -5.96 -12.10
CA ILE A 107 -3.37 -5.68 -12.44
C ILE A 107 -2.46 -6.86 -12.11
N PHE A 108 -2.66 -7.48 -10.95
CA PHE A 108 -1.83 -8.60 -10.52
C PHE A 108 -2.34 -9.95 -11.01
N ASN A 109 -3.55 -10.01 -11.57
CA ASN A 109 -4.19 -11.23 -12.04
C ASN A 109 -4.20 -12.32 -10.94
N VAL A 110 -4.67 -11.95 -9.75
CA VAL A 110 -4.75 -12.83 -8.58
C VAL A 110 -6.20 -12.97 -8.11
N ALA A 111 -6.47 -14.00 -7.31
CA ALA A 111 -7.78 -14.14 -6.67
C ALA A 111 -8.04 -12.98 -5.70
N GLU A 112 -9.30 -12.53 -5.65
CA GLU A 112 -9.75 -11.42 -4.79
C GLU A 112 -9.35 -11.63 -3.32
N GLY A 113 -9.46 -12.86 -2.81
CA GLY A 113 -9.12 -13.19 -1.43
C GLY A 113 -7.69 -12.77 -1.02
N VAL A 114 -6.72 -12.82 -1.94
CA VAL A 114 -5.33 -12.43 -1.63
C VAL A 114 -5.21 -10.92 -1.40
N ILE A 115 -5.94 -10.12 -2.18
CA ILE A 115 -5.97 -8.67 -2.00
C ILE A 115 -6.77 -8.30 -0.75
N GLN A 116 -7.89 -8.98 -0.49
CA GLN A 116 -8.69 -8.78 0.71
C GLN A 116 -7.93 -9.13 1.99
N ASP A 117 -7.08 -10.15 1.97
CA ASP A 117 -6.18 -10.48 3.09
C ASP A 117 -5.19 -9.33 3.36
N ALA A 118 -4.61 -8.75 2.31
CA ALA A 118 -3.70 -7.60 2.45
C ALA A 118 -4.43 -6.35 3.00
N ILE A 119 -5.66 -6.10 2.55
CA ILE A 119 -6.52 -5.01 3.06
C ILE A 119 -6.88 -5.25 4.52
N THR A 120 -7.28 -6.47 4.88
CA THR A 120 -7.63 -6.85 6.25
C THR A 120 -6.45 -6.64 7.20
N GLU A 121 -5.23 -6.99 6.78
CA GLU A 121 -4.02 -6.68 7.54
C GLU A 121 -3.77 -5.17 7.67
N ALA A 122 -3.95 -4.41 6.60
CA ALA A 122 -3.79 -2.95 6.60
C ALA A 122 -4.81 -2.25 7.51
N GLN A 123 -6.04 -2.76 7.60
CA GLN A 123 -7.10 -2.27 8.48
C GLN A 123 -6.80 -2.46 9.97
N LYS A 124 -5.81 -3.27 10.35
CA LYS A 124 -5.29 -3.29 11.74
C LYS A 124 -4.62 -1.96 12.14
N GLY A 125 -4.42 -1.06 11.18
CA GLY A 125 -3.98 0.30 11.40
C GLY A 125 -2.60 0.35 12.05
N ALA A 126 -2.44 1.16 13.08
CA ALA A 126 -1.15 1.28 13.78
C ALA A 126 -0.67 -0.04 14.39
N LYS A 127 -1.52 -1.05 14.57
CA LYS A 127 -1.13 -2.38 15.09
C LYS A 127 -0.56 -3.29 14.00
N MET A 128 -0.73 -2.97 12.73
CA MET A 128 -0.19 -3.74 11.61
C MET A 128 1.34 -3.80 11.71
N GLN A 129 1.88 -5.01 11.67
CA GLN A 129 3.31 -5.27 11.58
C GLN A 129 3.64 -5.71 10.16
N PHE A 130 4.74 -5.20 9.62
CA PHE A 130 5.26 -5.58 8.32
C PHE A 130 6.70 -6.06 8.47
N LEU A 131 7.04 -7.24 7.94
CA LEU A 131 8.42 -7.73 7.94
C LEU A 131 9.28 -6.89 6.99
N PHE A 132 10.12 -6.03 7.55
CA PHE A 132 11.01 -5.17 6.78
C PHE A 132 12.32 -5.87 6.39
N LYS A 133 12.88 -6.65 7.32
CA LYS A 133 14.13 -7.36 7.07
C LYS A 133 14.25 -8.61 7.93
N GLU A 134 14.83 -9.66 7.35
CA GLU A 134 15.19 -10.88 8.05
C GLU A 134 16.68 -11.18 7.84
N LYS A 135 17.37 -11.60 8.89
CA LYS A 135 18.74 -12.10 8.84
C LYS A 135 18.84 -13.40 9.63
N LYS A 136 19.26 -14.47 8.96
CA LYS A 136 19.50 -15.78 9.59
C LYS A 136 20.98 -15.95 9.89
N SER A 137 21.27 -16.68 10.96
CA SER A 137 22.61 -17.14 11.34
C SER A 137 22.53 -18.61 11.74
N ALA A 138 23.68 -19.24 12.00
CA ALA A 138 23.73 -20.64 12.42
C ALA A 138 23.05 -20.92 13.78
N LYS A 139 22.75 -19.89 14.59
CA LYS A 139 22.20 -20.05 15.95
C LYS A 139 20.90 -19.27 16.20
N ALA A 140 20.58 -18.30 15.36
CA ALA A 140 19.49 -17.37 15.60
C ALA A 140 18.96 -16.75 14.30
N THR A 141 17.72 -16.27 14.36
CA THR A 141 17.09 -15.45 13.32
C THR A 141 16.72 -14.10 13.91
N ALA A 142 17.14 -13.02 13.27
CA ALA A 142 16.77 -11.65 13.61
C ALA A 142 15.79 -11.11 12.55
N LYS A 143 14.64 -10.63 12.99
CA LYS A 143 13.60 -10.02 12.15
C LYS A 143 13.35 -8.59 12.62
N VAL A 144 13.40 -7.65 11.69
CA VAL A 144 12.98 -6.27 11.89
C VAL A 144 11.60 -6.13 11.28
N TYR A 145 10.62 -5.85 12.13
CA TYR A 145 9.29 -5.44 11.71
C TYR A 145 9.18 -3.92 11.79
N LEU A 146 8.36 -3.34 10.92
CA LEU A 146 7.95 -1.94 11.01
C LEU A 146 6.44 -1.87 11.28
N ARG A 147 6.05 -0.86 12.05
CA ARG A 147 4.66 -0.39 12.13
C ARG A 147 4.61 1.02 11.57
N LEU A 148 3.60 1.33 10.76
CA LEU A 148 3.29 2.70 10.37
C LEU A 148 2.19 3.22 11.30
N LEU A 149 2.51 4.20 12.14
CA LEU A 149 1.57 4.79 13.11
C LEU A 149 0.59 5.75 12.41
N ASP A 150 -0.53 6.08 13.06
CA ASP A 150 -1.52 7.02 12.50
C ASP A 150 -0.96 8.45 12.38
N SER A 151 0.16 8.74 13.05
CA SER A 151 0.91 9.98 12.85
C SER A 151 1.66 10.04 11.51
N GLY A 152 1.83 8.90 10.83
CA GLY A 152 2.71 8.74 9.66
C GLY A 152 4.15 8.34 10.00
N ASN A 153 4.49 8.22 11.30
CA ASN A 153 5.83 7.83 11.72
C ASN A 153 6.00 6.30 11.69
N TYR A 154 7.19 5.86 11.31
CA TYR A 154 7.57 4.46 11.41
C TYR A 154 8.05 4.11 12.81
N PHE A 155 7.66 2.93 13.29
CA PHE A 155 8.11 2.37 14.55
C PHE A 155 8.77 1.00 14.31
N PRO A 156 10.10 0.87 14.50
CA PRO A 156 10.79 -0.40 14.34
C PRO A 156 10.55 -1.35 15.52
N LEU A 157 10.51 -2.64 15.24
CA LEU A 157 10.43 -3.71 16.22
C LEU A 157 11.45 -4.78 15.86
N LEU A 158 12.45 -4.98 16.72
CA LEU A 158 13.40 -6.08 16.58
C LEU A 158 12.89 -7.31 17.33
N CYS A 159 12.81 -8.44 16.64
CA CYS A 159 12.57 -9.75 17.21
C CYS A 159 13.77 -10.65 16.89
N VAL A 160 14.38 -11.23 17.92
CA VAL A 160 15.48 -12.19 17.76
C VAL A 160 15.04 -13.50 18.37
N THR A 161 15.04 -14.58 17.59
CA THR A 161 14.68 -15.92 18.04
C THR A 161 15.82 -16.90 17.84
N ASP A 162 15.83 -17.98 18.62
CA ASP A 162 16.67 -19.14 18.32
C ASP A 162 16.14 -19.91 17.10
N LEU A 163 16.79 -21.03 16.77
CA LEU A 163 16.37 -21.90 15.66
C LEU A 163 15.01 -22.58 15.89
N TYR A 164 14.51 -22.60 17.13
CA TYR A 164 13.24 -23.19 17.52
C TYR A 164 12.13 -22.13 17.68
N GLY A 165 12.41 -20.87 17.32
CA GLY A 165 11.45 -19.77 17.41
C GLY A 165 11.28 -19.18 18.81
N ARG A 166 12.10 -19.57 19.79
CA ARG A 166 12.05 -18.99 21.14
C ARG A 166 12.71 -17.62 21.14
N GLU A 167 12.03 -16.62 21.69
CA GLU A 167 12.50 -15.23 21.76
C GLU A 167 13.75 -15.16 22.66
N LEU A 168 14.86 -14.70 22.10
CA LEU A 168 16.17 -14.56 22.76
C LEU A 168 16.38 -13.18 23.39
N LEU A 169 15.66 -12.18 22.89
CA LEU A 169 15.69 -10.81 23.39
C LEU A 169 14.26 -10.28 23.45
N PRO A 170 13.83 -9.65 24.56
CA PRO A 170 12.53 -9.01 24.62
C PRO A 170 12.44 -7.93 23.52
N ARG A 171 11.30 -7.89 22.80
CA ARG A 171 11.02 -6.91 21.75
C ARG A 171 11.52 -5.52 22.13
N ILE A 172 12.56 -5.06 21.44
CA ILE A 172 13.14 -3.75 21.67
C ILE A 172 12.24 -2.73 20.98
N TYR A 173 11.64 -1.86 21.78
CA TYR A 173 10.88 -0.68 21.36
C TYR A 173 11.86 0.50 21.38
N PRO A 174 12.40 0.94 20.22
CA PRO A 174 13.19 2.17 20.19
C PRO A 174 12.31 3.31 20.71
N LYS A 175 12.81 4.11 21.65
CA LYS A 175 12.10 5.34 22.03
C LYS A 175 11.91 6.18 20.76
N PRO A 176 10.72 6.75 20.52
CA PRO A 176 10.57 7.72 19.45
C PRO A 176 11.60 8.83 19.69
N LEU A 177 12.34 9.21 18.64
CA LEU A 177 13.13 10.43 18.66
C LEU A 177 12.12 11.58 18.83
N THR A 178 12.13 12.20 20.02
CA THR A 178 11.33 13.38 20.36
C THR A 178 11.86 14.60 19.65
#